data_AF-A0A7W5LYW6-F1
#
_entry.id   AF-A0A7W5LYW6-F1
#
_cell.length_a   1.000
_cell.length_b   1.000
_cell.length_c   1.000
_cell.angle_alpha   90.00
_cell.angle_beta   90.00
_cell.angle_gamma   90.00
#
_symmetry.space_group_name_H-M   'P 1'
#
loop_
_entity.id
_entity.type
_entity.pdbx_description
1 polymer ?
#
loop_
_entity_poly.entity_id
_entity_poly.type
_entity_poly.pdbx_seq_one_letter_code
_entity_poly.pdbx_strand_id
1 'polypeptide(L)'
;MKAAVMTGVIAGMVFSGASLAQSASDTSPPLPDYVATMQSLDKNGVPIDPTTTVIHHDGMFRSETRWDGLTSFGYGPDRKDPVLRWSRQTDGEITQMELIGSGQKLDATVADVSRPLAERSTVAGQDCLWRETVEKAPPLGSIEPGELNCVTDDGIVIETKLLAGESVPIYHIRLASLERRAVTSSELRPPQEILSPDFWLRPIRSHEPDPSRPDFEMTLESPAGINVRLLRHFPWRYEESRGRDGTIHTIIQNELDDQGIWYRQSSGDRRITAWRSSERDSPSVQAGQKTGKVSLGKTDTILGETCEWFDLVPHEMHGENQACLTQDGIPLKEEVRIKVSTTSYTATSFRRRPVDFSEMRLPPTLFPPAEWGLPALQ
;
A
#
# COMPACT_ATOMS: atom_id res chain seq x y z
N MET A 1 -10.32 -30.68 -3.38
CA MET A 1 -8.99 -30.14 -3.02
C MET A 1 -8.38 -29.49 -4.26
N LYS A 2 -8.23 -28.15 -4.22
CA LYS A 2 -7.58 -27.23 -5.18
C LYS A 2 -8.50 -26.06 -5.52
N ALA A 3 -8.42 -25.00 -4.70
CA ALA A 3 -8.81 -23.62 -5.01
C ALA A 3 -8.39 -22.75 -3.81
N ALA A 4 -7.09 -22.56 -3.61
CA ALA A 4 -6.54 -21.74 -2.54
C ALA A 4 -5.14 -21.24 -2.92
N VAL A 5 -5.02 -20.55 -4.05
CA VAL A 5 -3.84 -19.76 -4.42
C VAL A 5 -4.33 -18.65 -5.36
N MET A 6 -5.02 -17.62 -4.84
CA MET A 6 -5.18 -16.36 -5.60
C MET A 6 -5.69 -15.14 -4.83
N THR A 7 -5.75 -15.13 -3.49
CA THR A 7 -6.30 -13.97 -2.76
C THR A 7 -5.25 -12.96 -2.28
N GLY A 8 -3.97 -13.35 -2.17
CA GLY A 8 -2.90 -12.50 -1.64
C GLY A 8 -2.23 -11.54 -2.65
N VAL A 9 -2.70 -11.51 -3.90
CA VAL A 9 -2.15 -10.65 -4.97
C VAL A 9 -3.18 -9.63 -5.48
N ILE A 10 -4.43 -9.74 -5.03
CA ILE A 10 -5.53 -8.97 -5.60
C ILE A 10 -5.66 -7.57 -4.99
N ALA A 11 -5.29 -7.35 -3.73
CA ALA A 11 -5.34 -6.00 -3.14
C ALA A 11 -4.30 -5.02 -3.76
N GLY A 12 -3.19 -5.54 -4.30
CA GLY A 12 -2.17 -4.76 -5.02
C GLY A 12 -2.48 -4.46 -6.48
N MET A 13 -3.53 -5.07 -7.05
CA MET A 13 -3.88 -4.93 -8.48
C MET A 13 -5.14 -4.07 -8.74
N VAL A 14 -5.85 -3.61 -7.72
CA VAL A 14 -7.08 -2.80 -7.91
C VAL A 14 -6.80 -1.30 -8.12
N PHE A 15 -5.52 -0.91 -8.22
CA PHE A 15 -5.10 0.45 -8.60
C PHE A 15 -4.46 0.57 -9.98
N SER A 16 -4.41 -0.49 -10.80
CA SER A 16 -4.21 -0.35 -12.24
C SER A 16 -5.49 0.13 -12.94
N GLY A 17 -6.01 1.27 -12.48
CA GLY A 17 -6.84 2.12 -13.31
C GLY A 17 -5.94 2.86 -14.29
N ALA A 18 -6.40 2.99 -15.53
CA ALA A 18 -5.71 3.71 -16.59
C ALA A 18 -5.10 5.05 -16.13
N SER A 19 -3.90 5.31 -16.62
CA SER A 19 -3.03 6.41 -16.29
C SER A 19 -3.51 7.79 -16.81
N LEU A 20 -4.58 8.35 -16.26
CA LEU A 20 -5.03 9.74 -16.48
C LEU A 20 -4.05 10.91 -16.17
N ALA A 21 -3.04 11.17 -17.00
CA ALA A 21 -2.08 12.24 -16.70
C ALA A 21 -2.80 13.60 -16.75
N GLN A 22 -3.20 14.13 -15.60
CA GLN A 22 -3.46 15.55 -15.45
C GLN A 22 -2.19 16.19 -14.91
N SER A 23 -1.18 16.28 -15.76
CA SER A 23 -0.18 17.31 -15.58
C SER A 23 -0.94 18.64 -15.68
N ALA A 24 -1.03 19.34 -14.54
CA ALA A 24 -1.40 20.75 -14.54
C ALA A 24 -0.31 21.50 -15.31
N SER A 25 -0.41 21.51 -16.63
CA SER A 25 0.18 22.57 -17.43
C SER A 25 -0.55 23.84 -17.01
N ASP A 26 0.20 24.89 -16.68
CA ASP A 26 -0.21 26.24 -16.24
C ASP A 26 -1.18 26.99 -17.19
N THR A 27 -1.87 26.28 -18.09
CA THR A 27 -2.77 26.81 -19.12
C THR A 27 -4.16 26.16 -19.13
N SER A 28 -4.44 25.17 -18.28
CA SER A 28 -5.81 24.65 -18.12
C SER A 28 -6.61 25.49 -17.12
N PRO A 29 -7.89 25.81 -17.39
CA PRO A 29 -8.76 26.43 -16.39
C PRO A 29 -8.83 25.54 -15.13
N PRO A 30 -8.97 26.12 -13.93
CA PRO A 30 -9.16 25.33 -12.72
C PRO A 30 -10.37 24.41 -12.89
N LEU A 31 -10.19 23.14 -12.59
CA LEU A 31 -11.25 22.13 -12.68
C LEU A 31 -12.44 22.57 -11.81
N PRO A 32 -13.68 22.52 -12.32
CA PRO A 32 -14.85 22.85 -11.52
C PRO A 32 -15.14 21.76 -10.50
N ASP A 33 -15.97 22.06 -9.51
CA ASP A 33 -16.56 21.03 -8.67
C ASP A 33 -17.47 20.12 -9.49
N TYR A 34 -17.31 18.81 -9.33
CA TYR A 34 -18.18 17.85 -10.02
C TYR A 34 -18.28 16.51 -9.29
N VAL A 35 -19.34 15.78 -9.60
CA VAL A 35 -19.50 14.36 -9.31
C VAL A 35 -19.70 13.61 -10.62
N ALA A 36 -18.86 12.61 -10.87
CA ALA A 36 -18.91 11.78 -12.06
C ALA A 36 -19.05 10.31 -11.67
N THR A 37 -19.85 9.57 -12.43
CA THR A 37 -19.83 8.10 -12.39
C THR A 37 -19.19 7.60 -13.67
N MET A 38 -18.19 6.74 -13.52
CA MET A 38 -17.40 6.15 -14.58
C MET A 38 -17.66 4.64 -14.62
N GLN A 39 -17.90 4.12 -15.82
CA GLN A 39 -18.13 2.71 -16.10
C GLN A 39 -16.90 2.11 -16.80
N SER A 40 -16.39 1.01 -16.26
CA SER A 40 -15.35 0.23 -16.95
C SER A 40 -15.97 -0.58 -18.08
N LEU A 41 -15.29 -0.64 -19.22
CA LEU A 41 -15.71 -1.41 -20.38
C LEU A 41 -14.59 -2.35 -20.82
N ASP A 42 -14.96 -3.54 -21.28
CA ASP A 42 -14.03 -4.45 -21.94
C ASP A 42 -13.59 -3.90 -23.32
N LYS A 43 -12.70 -4.62 -24.01
CA LYS A 43 -12.23 -4.28 -25.37
C LYS A 43 -13.35 -4.17 -26.42
N ASN A 44 -14.53 -4.73 -26.16
CA ASN A 44 -15.69 -4.69 -27.06
C ASN A 44 -16.65 -3.56 -26.68
N GLY A 45 -16.33 -2.74 -25.66
CA GLY A 45 -17.20 -1.69 -25.14
C GLY A 45 -18.35 -2.21 -24.28
N VAL A 46 -18.30 -3.46 -23.81
CA VAL A 46 -19.31 -4.04 -22.93
C VAL A 46 -19.02 -3.61 -21.49
N PRO A 47 -20.01 -3.10 -20.74
CA PRO A 47 -19.86 -2.78 -19.33
C PRO A 47 -19.37 -3.99 -18.52
N ILE A 48 -18.31 -3.74 -17.75
CA ILE A 48 -17.73 -4.68 -16.79
C ILE A 48 -17.50 -3.95 -15.47
N ASP A 49 -17.43 -4.69 -14.38
CA ASP A 49 -16.95 -4.11 -13.13
C ASP A 49 -15.46 -3.69 -13.27
N PRO A 50 -15.02 -2.64 -12.56
CA PRO A 50 -15.78 -1.88 -11.56
C PRO A 50 -16.51 -0.65 -12.12
N THR A 51 -17.46 -0.15 -11.32
CA THR A 51 -17.98 1.23 -11.45
C THR A 51 -17.25 2.13 -10.46
N THR A 52 -16.83 3.33 -10.90
CA THR A 52 -16.13 4.31 -10.06
C THR A 52 -16.91 5.61 -9.98
N THR A 53 -17.21 6.07 -8.78
CA THR A 53 -17.68 7.44 -8.54
C THR A 53 -16.49 8.33 -8.22
N VAL A 54 -16.42 9.51 -8.84
CA VAL A 54 -15.35 10.50 -8.65
C VAL A 54 -15.99 11.81 -8.21
N ILE A 55 -15.49 12.36 -7.12
CA ILE A 55 -15.87 13.67 -6.60
C ILE A 55 -14.62 14.56 -6.69
N HIS A 56 -14.75 15.74 -7.27
CA HIS A 56 -13.69 16.74 -7.31
C HIS A 56 -14.15 18.03 -6.62
N HIS A 57 -13.26 18.59 -5.79
CA HIS A 57 -13.43 19.92 -5.20
C HIS A 57 -12.08 20.49 -4.80
N ASP A 58 -11.82 21.74 -5.18
CA ASP A 58 -10.62 22.51 -4.82
C ASP A 58 -9.29 21.75 -5.05
N GLY A 59 -9.17 21.10 -6.23
CA GLY A 59 -7.97 20.34 -6.60
C GLY A 59 -7.82 18.98 -5.90
N MET A 60 -8.81 18.58 -5.09
CA MET A 60 -8.83 17.29 -4.40
C MET A 60 -9.85 16.35 -5.02
N PHE A 61 -9.46 15.09 -5.16
CA PHE A 61 -10.31 14.02 -5.64
C PHE A 61 -10.64 13.05 -4.52
N ARG A 62 -11.88 12.56 -4.53
CA ARG A 62 -12.28 11.32 -3.88
C ARG A 62 -12.82 10.36 -4.93
N SER A 63 -12.25 9.17 -5.01
CA SER A 63 -12.79 8.07 -5.82
C SER A 63 -13.42 7.00 -4.92
N GLU A 64 -14.51 6.40 -5.38
CA GLU A 64 -15.15 5.23 -4.79
C GLU A 64 -15.36 4.20 -5.89
N THR A 65 -14.59 3.13 -5.86
CA THR A 65 -14.62 2.04 -6.83
C THR A 65 -15.27 0.82 -6.18
N ARG A 66 -16.35 0.33 -6.77
CA ARG A 66 -17.05 -0.87 -6.29
C ARG A 66 -16.68 -2.05 -7.15
N TRP A 67 -16.19 -3.11 -6.52
CA TRP A 67 -15.78 -4.33 -7.18
C TRP A 67 -16.11 -5.53 -6.30
N ASP A 68 -16.97 -6.42 -6.79
CA ASP A 68 -17.42 -7.68 -6.18
C ASP A 68 -17.00 -7.92 -4.70
N GLY A 69 -17.86 -7.49 -3.76
CA GLY A 69 -17.64 -7.68 -2.32
C GLY A 69 -16.76 -6.63 -1.63
N LEU A 70 -16.07 -5.78 -2.38
CA LEU A 70 -15.15 -4.76 -1.87
C LEU A 70 -15.46 -3.37 -2.45
N THR A 71 -15.41 -2.34 -1.61
CA THR A 71 -15.41 -0.94 -2.04
C THR A 71 -14.08 -0.32 -1.69
N SER A 72 -13.35 0.17 -2.69
CA SER A 72 -12.08 0.87 -2.54
C SER A 72 -12.29 2.37 -2.68
N PHE A 73 -11.60 3.13 -1.85
CA PHE A 73 -11.64 4.58 -1.82
C PHE A 73 -10.24 5.14 -2.04
N GLY A 74 -10.13 6.18 -2.88
CA GLY A 74 -8.91 6.95 -3.09
C GLY A 74 -9.15 8.41 -2.74
N TYR A 75 -8.16 9.05 -2.13
CA TYR A 75 -8.20 10.46 -1.77
C TYR A 75 -6.85 11.14 -1.99
N GLY A 76 -6.83 12.26 -2.72
CA GLY A 76 -5.61 12.98 -3.02
C GLY A 76 -5.75 14.04 -4.11
N PRO A 77 -4.70 14.82 -4.36
CA PRO A 77 -4.66 15.82 -5.43
C PRO A 77 -4.53 15.19 -6.82
N ASP A 78 -3.99 13.96 -6.90
CA ASP A 78 -3.97 13.15 -8.11
C ASP A 78 -4.98 12.00 -7.97
N ARG A 79 -5.87 11.88 -8.95
CA ARG A 79 -6.86 10.81 -9.02
C ARG A 79 -6.22 9.43 -9.24
N LYS A 80 -5.11 9.32 -9.98
CA LYS A 80 -4.41 8.03 -10.21
C LYS A 80 -3.62 7.60 -9.00
N ASP A 81 -2.97 8.58 -8.38
CA ASP A 81 -2.01 8.37 -7.31
C ASP A 81 -2.52 9.02 -6.03
N PRO A 82 -3.67 8.56 -5.49
CA PRO A 82 -4.21 9.10 -4.27
C PRO A 82 -3.23 8.83 -3.12
N VAL A 83 -3.05 9.88 -2.32
CA VAL A 83 -2.23 9.88 -1.11
C VAL A 83 -2.83 8.95 -0.06
N LEU A 84 -4.15 8.91 0.08
CA LEU A 84 -4.86 8.02 0.99
C LEU A 84 -5.69 7.02 0.19
N ARG A 85 -5.50 5.73 0.47
CA ARG A 85 -6.28 4.63 -0.06
C ARG A 85 -6.87 3.85 1.09
N TRP A 86 -8.10 3.39 0.98
CA TRP A 86 -8.66 2.46 1.95
C TRP A 86 -9.75 1.61 1.33
N SER A 87 -10.10 0.50 1.98
CA SER A 87 -11.12 -0.40 1.47
C SER A 87 -12.09 -0.85 2.55
N ARG A 88 -13.29 -1.18 2.12
CA ARG A 88 -14.40 -1.63 2.96
C ARG A 88 -15.12 -2.81 2.34
N GLN A 89 -15.37 -3.83 3.12
CA GLN A 89 -16.19 -4.98 2.73
C GLN A 89 -17.69 -4.60 2.66
N THR A 90 -18.50 -5.49 2.09
CA THR A 90 -19.96 -5.31 1.96
C THR A 90 -20.69 -5.26 3.30
N ASP A 91 -20.15 -5.90 4.34
CA ASP A 91 -20.66 -5.83 5.72
C ASP A 91 -20.32 -4.52 6.45
N GLY A 92 -19.51 -3.66 5.80
CA GLY A 92 -19.07 -2.39 6.34
C GLY A 92 -17.72 -2.44 7.05
N GLU A 93 -17.07 -3.61 7.18
CA GLU A 93 -15.75 -3.71 7.82
C GLU A 93 -14.67 -3.02 6.95
N ILE A 94 -13.92 -2.13 7.58
CA ILE A 94 -12.75 -1.50 6.96
C ILE A 94 -11.55 -2.41 7.16
N THR A 95 -10.95 -2.89 6.07
CA THR A 95 -9.94 -3.94 6.14
C THR A 95 -8.52 -3.49 5.81
N GLN A 96 -8.37 -2.40 5.06
CA GLN A 96 -7.05 -1.92 4.65
C GLN A 96 -7.02 -0.40 4.49
N MET A 97 -5.86 0.20 4.76
CA MET A 97 -5.53 1.57 4.44
C MET A 97 -4.07 1.68 3.98
N GLU A 98 -3.82 2.58 3.05
CA GLU A 98 -2.49 3.07 2.73
C GLU A 98 -2.44 4.60 2.76
N LEU A 99 -1.37 5.15 3.34
CA LEU A 99 -0.96 6.54 3.18
C LEU A 99 0.37 6.56 2.44
N ILE A 100 0.44 7.29 1.34
CA ILE A 100 1.59 7.35 0.44
C ILE A 100 2.02 8.81 0.34
N GLY A 101 3.20 9.09 0.87
CA GLY A 101 3.88 10.37 0.78
C GLY A 101 4.87 10.26 -0.36
N SER A 102 4.58 10.91 -1.48
CA SER A 102 5.52 11.04 -2.58
C SER A 102 6.70 11.91 -2.10
N GLY A 103 7.83 11.27 -1.81
CA GLY A 103 9.09 11.98 -1.57
C GLY A 103 9.78 12.42 -2.86
N GLN A 104 9.18 12.13 -4.01
CA GLN A 104 9.52 12.75 -5.28
C GLN A 104 8.44 13.78 -5.62
N LYS A 105 8.84 15.06 -5.71
CA LYS A 105 8.47 15.79 -6.93
C LYS A 105 8.81 14.81 -8.05
N LEU A 106 7.80 14.25 -8.73
CA LEU A 106 8.04 13.72 -10.07
C LEU A 106 8.87 14.82 -10.72
N ASP A 107 10.10 14.47 -11.07
CA ASP A 107 11.00 15.40 -11.71
C ASP A 107 10.18 15.92 -12.89
N ALA A 108 9.75 17.19 -12.83
CA ALA A 108 8.85 17.79 -13.82
C ALA A 108 9.52 17.85 -15.22
N THR A 109 10.72 17.28 -15.32
CA THR A 109 11.53 16.99 -16.50
C THR A 109 11.05 15.76 -17.28
N VAL A 110 10.22 14.87 -16.71
CA VAL A 110 9.53 13.79 -17.45
C VAL A 110 8.01 14.00 -17.36
N ALA A 111 7.54 15.18 -17.77
CA ALA A 111 6.13 15.37 -18.03
C ALA A 111 5.74 14.55 -19.27
N ASP A 112 4.81 13.62 -19.08
CA ASP A 112 4.02 13.04 -20.16
C ASP A 112 3.58 14.14 -21.13
N VAL A 113 4.02 14.06 -22.38
CA VAL A 113 3.64 15.04 -23.39
C VAL A 113 2.26 14.64 -23.90
N SER A 114 1.23 15.23 -23.32
CA SER A 114 -0.13 15.11 -23.82
C SER A 114 -0.27 15.89 -25.13
N ARG A 115 -0.53 15.19 -26.23
CA ARG A 115 -0.75 15.78 -27.55
C ARG A 115 -2.25 15.82 -27.86
N PRO A 116 -2.83 16.99 -28.17
CA PRO A 116 -4.22 17.04 -28.62
C PRO A 116 -4.34 16.35 -29.99
N LEU A 117 -5.36 15.51 -30.11
CA LEU A 117 -5.84 14.99 -31.37
C LEU A 117 -6.92 15.94 -31.89
N ALA A 118 -7.03 16.11 -33.22
CA ALA A 118 -8.11 16.90 -33.81
C ALA A 118 -9.48 16.18 -33.79
N GLU A 119 -9.56 15.06 -33.07
CA GLU A 119 -10.74 14.22 -32.95
C GLU A 119 -11.59 14.67 -31.75
N ARG A 120 -12.88 14.89 -32.02
CA ARG A 120 -13.89 15.20 -31.00
C ARG A 120 -14.87 14.05 -30.86
N SER A 121 -15.43 13.90 -29.68
CA SER A 121 -16.47 12.91 -29.41
C SER A 121 -17.48 13.45 -28.40
N THR A 122 -18.66 12.84 -28.37
CA THR A 122 -19.68 13.12 -27.37
C THR A 122 -19.90 11.86 -26.53
N VAL A 123 -19.71 11.98 -25.22
CA VAL A 123 -19.84 10.87 -24.26
C VAL A 123 -20.80 11.29 -23.16
N ALA A 124 -21.87 10.52 -22.94
CA ALA A 124 -22.93 10.85 -21.97
C ALA A 124 -23.46 12.29 -22.11
N GLY A 125 -23.59 12.78 -23.34
CA GLY A 125 -24.05 14.15 -23.63
C GLY A 125 -23.02 15.25 -23.37
N GLN A 126 -21.75 14.90 -23.11
CA GLN A 126 -20.65 15.84 -22.93
C GLN A 126 -19.71 15.79 -24.13
N ASP A 127 -19.39 16.95 -24.69
CA ASP A 127 -18.41 17.05 -25.77
C ASP A 127 -16.99 17.07 -25.22
N CYS A 128 -16.08 16.37 -25.90
CA CYS A 128 -14.69 16.27 -25.49
C CYS A 128 -13.74 16.22 -26.69
N LEU A 129 -12.50 16.65 -26.44
CA LEU A 129 -11.37 16.56 -27.37
C LEU A 129 -10.45 15.42 -26.92
N TRP A 130 -10.11 14.54 -27.84
CA TRP A 130 -9.16 13.47 -27.56
C TRP A 130 -7.74 14.02 -27.41
N ARG A 131 -7.00 13.49 -26.46
CA ARG A 131 -5.59 13.73 -26.24
C ARG A 131 -4.88 12.40 -26.08
N GLU A 132 -3.72 12.28 -26.69
CA GLU A 132 -2.86 11.11 -26.55
C GLU A 132 -1.73 11.42 -25.58
N THR A 133 -1.54 10.55 -24.60
CA THR A 133 -0.35 10.57 -23.75
C THR A 133 0.69 9.65 -24.38
N VAL A 134 1.78 10.25 -24.86
CA VAL A 134 2.91 9.51 -25.43
C VAL A 134 4.05 9.54 -24.42
N GLU A 135 4.31 8.42 -23.74
CA GLU A 135 5.53 8.26 -22.96
C GLU A 135 6.75 8.27 -23.89
N LYS A 136 7.83 8.93 -23.45
CA LYS A 136 9.03 9.11 -24.27
C LYS A 136 9.83 7.80 -24.29
N ALA A 137 9.64 7.02 -25.34
CA ALA A 137 10.38 5.81 -25.72
C ALA A 137 10.72 4.85 -24.54
N PRO A 138 9.92 3.79 -24.34
CA PRO A 138 10.22 2.78 -23.33
C PRO A 138 11.66 2.22 -23.49
N PRO A 139 12.31 1.76 -22.41
CA PRO A 139 13.53 0.97 -22.51
C PRO A 139 13.37 -0.15 -23.54
N LEU A 140 14.37 -0.35 -24.40
CA LEU A 140 14.37 -1.36 -25.47
C LEU A 140 13.80 -2.70 -24.98
N GLY A 141 12.63 -3.08 -25.50
CA GLY A 141 11.95 -4.34 -25.18
C GLY A 141 10.68 -4.24 -24.32
N SER A 142 10.28 -3.04 -23.88
CA SER A 142 8.98 -2.81 -23.22
C SER A 142 7.95 -2.25 -24.20
N ILE A 143 6.74 -2.83 -24.22
CA ILE A 143 5.56 -2.30 -24.89
C ILE A 143 4.74 -1.63 -23.79
N GLU A 144 4.98 -0.35 -23.52
CA GLU A 144 4.09 0.41 -22.67
C GLU A 144 2.81 0.73 -23.47
N PRO A 145 1.61 0.44 -22.90
CA PRO A 145 0.36 0.71 -23.58
C PRO A 145 0.16 2.22 -23.73
N GLY A 146 -0.11 2.69 -24.94
CA GLY A 146 -0.48 4.09 -25.18
C GLY A 146 -1.83 4.43 -24.53
N GLU A 147 -2.04 5.70 -24.17
CA GLU A 147 -3.29 6.15 -23.55
C GLU A 147 -3.95 7.28 -24.33
N LEU A 148 -5.26 7.15 -24.56
CA LEU A 148 -6.10 8.20 -25.09
C LEU A 148 -7.10 8.69 -24.04
N ASN A 149 -7.20 10.00 -23.90
CA ASN A 149 -8.08 10.69 -22.97
C ASN A 149 -9.01 11.65 -23.69
N CYS A 150 -10.32 11.52 -23.50
CA CYS A 150 -11.29 12.49 -23.98
C CYS A 150 -11.60 13.49 -22.88
N VAL A 151 -11.19 14.74 -23.10
CA VAL A 151 -11.22 15.81 -22.11
C VAL A 151 -12.23 16.87 -22.54
N THR A 152 -13.14 17.27 -21.65
CA THR A 152 -14.09 18.36 -21.89
C THR A 152 -13.40 19.73 -21.91
N ASP A 153 -14.10 20.77 -22.38
CA ASP A 153 -13.54 22.13 -22.45
C ASP A 153 -13.15 22.70 -21.07
N ASP A 154 -13.79 22.24 -20.00
CA ASP A 154 -13.51 22.59 -18.61
C ASP A 154 -12.51 21.63 -17.93
N GLY A 155 -11.85 20.75 -18.70
CA GLY A 155 -10.72 19.95 -18.24
C GLY A 155 -11.06 18.58 -17.64
N ILE A 156 -12.34 18.19 -17.59
CA ILE A 156 -12.78 16.90 -17.02
C ILE A 156 -12.50 15.77 -18.01
N VAL A 157 -11.79 14.73 -17.57
CA VAL A 157 -11.61 13.53 -18.39
C VAL A 157 -12.84 12.63 -18.27
N ILE A 158 -13.53 12.43 -19.39
CA ILE A 158 -14.80 11.70 -19.46
C ILE A 158 -14.69 10.36 -20.20
N GLU A 159 -13.57 10.09 -20.87
CA GLU A 159 -13.26 8.74 -21.36
C GLU A 159 -11.74 8.52 -21.41
N THR A 160 -11.32 7.32 -21.05
CA THR A 160 -9.93 6.86 -21.17
C THR A 160 -9.89 5.53 -21.89
N LYS A 161 -8.97 5.38 -22.83
CA LYS A 161 -8.70 4.13 -23.53
C LYS A 161 -7.24 3.76 -23.31
N LEU A 162 -7.02 2.59 -22.71
CA LEU A 162 -5.71 1.95 -22.69
C LEU A 162 -5.54 1.14 -23.95
N LEU A 163 -4.47 1.42 -24.70
CA LEU A 163 -4.20 0.81 -25.99
C LEU A 163 -3.07 -0.21 -25.86
N ALA A 164 -3.25 -1.40 -26.42
CA ALA A 164 -2.14 -2.32 -26.66
C ALA A 164 -1.61 -2.19 -28.09
N GLY A 165 -0.30 -2.35 -28.27
CA GLY A 165 0.35 -2.58 -29.57
C GLY A 165 -0.14 -1.64 -30.67
N GLU A 166 -0.74 -2.20 -31.73
CA GLU A 166 -1.31 -1.50 -32.90
C GLU A 166 -2.53 -0.59 -32.57
N SER A 167 -2.51 0.12 -31.44
CA SER A 167 -3.57 1.03 -31.00
C SER A 167 -4.92 0.35 -30.73
N VAL A 168 -4.91 -0.94 -30.38
CA VAL A 168 -6.14 -1.68 -30.07
C VAL A 168 -6.51 -1.44 -28.60
N PRO A 169 -7.69 -0.90 -28.30
CA PRO A 169 -8.11 -0.72 -26.93
C PRO A 169 -8.25 -2.06 -26.20
N ILE A 170 -7.58 -2.20 -25.07
CA ILE A 170 -7.68 -3.39 -24.21
C ILE A 170 -8.60 -3.16 -23.01
N TYR A 171 -8.81 -1.90 -22.64
CA TYR A 171 -9.62 -1.49 -21.51
C TYR A 171 -10.05 -0.03 -21.67
N HIS A 172 -11.27 0.26 -21.25
CA HIS A 172 -11.82 1.61 -21.31
C HIS A 172 -12.48 1.98 -19.99
N ILE A 173 -12.39 3.25 -19.65
CA ILE A 173 -13.22 3.84 -18.61
C ILE A 173 -14.01 4.96 -19.28
N ARG A 174 -15.33 4.89 -19.23
CA ARG A 174 -16.21 5.86 -19.89
C ARG A 174 -17.19 6.49 -18.89
N LEU A 175 -17.45 7.78 -19.05
CA LEU A 175 -18.45 8.50 -18.28
C LEU A 175 -19.84 7.89 -18.49
N ALA A 176 -20.50 7.57 -17.38
CA ALA A 176 -21.91 7.17 -17.34
C ALA A 176 -22.81 8.36 -16.96
N SER A 177 -22.36 9.22 -16.04
CA SER A 177 -23.06 10.44 -15.64
C SER A 177 -22.09 11.51 -15.13
N LEU A 178 -22.42 12.78 -15.33
CA LEU A 178 -21.67 13.93 -14.84
C LEU A 178 -22.63 14.97 -14.27
N GLU A 179 -22.40 15.38 -13.04
CA GLU A 179 -23.10 16.47 -12.36
C GLU A 179 -22.08 17.56 -11.98
N ARG A 180 -22.18 18.73 -12.59
CA ARG A 180 -21.42 19.92 -12.19
C ARG A 180 -22.21 20.66 -11.13
N ARG A 181 -21.80 20.52 -9.87
CA ARG A 181 -22.45 21.16 -8.73
C ARG A 181 -21.41 21.51 -7.68
N ALA A 182 -21.74 22.45 -6.81
CA ALA A 182 -20.94 22.71 -5.63
C ALA A 182 -20.81 21.41 -4.81
N VAL A 183 -19.57 21.10 -4.41
CA VAL A 183 -19.24 19.97 -3.55
C VAL A 183 -18.80 20.52 -2.21
N THR A 184 -19.28 19.91 -1.14
CA THR A 184 -18.89 20.30 0.22
C THR A 184 -17.63 19.56 0.64
N SER A 185 -16.79 20.17 1.48
CA SER A 185 -15.60 19.50 2.01
C SER A 185 -15.91 18.23 2.81
N SER A 186 -17.14 18.10 3.34
CA SER A 186 -17.62 16.87 3.99
C SER A 186 -17.78 15.69 3.04
N GLU A 187 -18.09 15.92 1.76
CA GLU A 187 -18.22 14.85 0.77
C GLU A 187 -16.87 14.25 0.36
N LEU A 188 -15.79 15.00 0.60
CA LEU A 188 -14.41 14.59 0.37
C LEU A 188 -13.74 13.98 1.61
N ARG A 189 -14.37 14.05 2.80
CA ARG A 189 -13.70 13.73 4.06
C ARG A 189 -13.55 12.21 4.26
N PRO A 190 -12.33 11.68 4.50
CA PRO A 190 -12.17 10.29 4.91
C PRO A 190 -12.68 10.08 6.35
N PRO A 191 -13.13 8.87 6.72
CA PRO A 191 -13.48 8.55 8.11
C PRO A 191 -12.31 8.83 9.05
N GLN A 192 -12.50 9.61 10.12
CA GLN A 192 -11.37 10.01 10.98
C GLN A 192 -10.70 8.82 11.68
N GLU A 193 -11.47 7.78 11.97
CA GLU A 193 -11.00 6.57 12.65
C GLU A 193 -9.90 5.82 11.89
N ILE A 194 -9.92 5.81 10.54
CA ILE A 194 -8.87 5.12 9.76
C ILE A 194 -7.53 5.84 9.87
N LEU A 195 -7.54 7.13 10.19
CA LEU A 195 -6.35 7.96 10.40
C LEU A 195 -5.92 7.96 11.87
N SER A 196 -6.15 6.85 12.57
CA SER A 196 -5.68 6.64 13.93
C SER A 196 -5.06 5.25 14.07
N PRO A 197 -3.87 5.11 14.70
CA PRO A 197 -3.29 3.80 14.96
C PRO A 197 -4.19 2.94 15.86
N ASP A 198 -4.94 3.56 16.77
CA ASP A 198 -5.82 2.84 17.70
C ASP A 198 -6.91 2.03 16.99
N PHE A 199 -7.41 2.51 15.85
CA PHE A 199 -8.40 1.77 15.06
C PHE A 199 -7.82 0.46 14.51
N TRP A 200 -6.59 0.52 13.99
CA TRP A 200 -5.89 -0.61 13.37
C TRP A 200 -5.31 -1.58 14.39
N LEU A 201 -4.91 -1.08 15.56
CA LEU A 201 -4.29 -1.86 16.62
C LEU A 201 -5.28 -2.37 17.67
N ARG A 202 -6.55 -1.92 17.65
CA ARG A 202 -7.59 -2.45 18.54
C ARG A 202 -7.84 -3.93 18.22
N PRO A 203 -7.62 -4.85 19.18
CA PRO A 203 -7.76 -6.29 18.93
C PRO A 203 -9.12 -6.66 18.34
N ILE A 204 -9.10 -7.45 17.27
CA ILE A 204 -10.33 -8.02 16.66
C ILE A 204 -10.84 -9.19 17.52
N ARG A 205 -9.91 -9.90 18.17
CA ARG A 205 -10.17 -11.05 19.04
C ARG A 205 -9.41 -10.90 20.35
N SER A 206 -9.96 -11.49 21.40
CA SER A 206 -9.26 -11.64 22.67
C SER A 206 -8.44 -12.91 22.63
N HIS A 207 -7.17 -12.81 23.00
CA HIS A 207 -6.27 -13.95 23.14
C HIS A 207 -5.79 -14.00 24.58
N GLU A 208 -5.83 -15.18 25.17
CA GLU A 208 -5.26 -15.41 26.50
C GLU A 208 -3.73 -15.38 26.42
N PRO A 209 -3.03 -14.86 27.43
CA PRO A 209 -1.57 -14.90 27.48
C PRO A 209 -1.03 -16.33 27.33
N ASP A 210 0.01 -16.52 26.51
CA ASP A 210 0.67 -17.80 26.31
C ASP A 210 2.05 -17.81 27.03
N PRO A 211 2.19 -18.58 28.14
CA PRO A 211 3.46 -18.68 28.86
C PRO A 211 4.62 -19.22 28.03
N SER A 212 4.36 -19.94 26.93
CA SER A 212 5.39 -20.43 26.02
C SER A 212 5.91 -19.35 25.05
N ARG A 213 5.23 -18.19 25.00
CA ARG A 213 5.58 -17.03 24.15
C ARG A 213 5.71 -15.76 25.01
N PRO A 214 6.67 -15.71 25.96
CA PRO A 214 6.77 -14.64 26.94
C PRO A 214 7.10 -13.28 26.32
N ASP A 215 6.64 -12.19 26.91
CA ASP A 215 7.04 -10.85 26.48
C ASP A 215 8.55 -10.63 26.58
N PHE A 216 9.08 -9.85 25.65
CA PHE A 216 10.50 -9.51 25.63
C PHE A 216 10.76 -8.17 24.95
N GLU A 217 11.94 -7.62 25.24
CA GLU A 217 12.55 -6.53 24.52
C GLU A 217 13.95 -6.93 24.07
N MET A 218 14.29 -6.59 22.83
CA MET A 218 15.58 -6.91 22.23
C MET A 218 16.03 -5.80 21.28
N THR A 219 17.34 -5.63 21.19
CA THR A 219 17.98 -4.82 20.15
C THR A 219 18.94 -5.71 19.38
N LEU A 220 18.88 -5.67 18.06
CA LEU A 220 19.84 -6.29 17.17
C LEU A 220 20.60 -5.22 16.39
N GLU A 221 21.86 -5.50 16.07
CA GLU A 221 22.68 -4.61 15.25
C GLU A 221 23.31 -5.38 14.10
N SER A 222 23.36 -4.74 12.93
CA SER A 222 24.12 -5.23 11.78
C SER A 222 25.51 -4.58 11.69
N PRO A 223 26.50 -5.23 11.07
CA PRO A 223 27.79 -4.61 10.78
C PRO A 223 27.68 -3.33 9.93
N ALA A 224 26.62 -3.21 9.12
CA ALA A 224 26.31 -2.00 8.34
C ALA A 224 25.76 -0.85 9.21
N GLY A 225 25.54 -1.09 10.51
CA GLY A 225 24.97 -0.15 11.48
C GLY A 225 23.47 0.09 11.29
N ILE A 226 22.74 -0.94 10.86
CA ILE A 226 21.29 -0.98 10.99
C ILE A 226 20.98 -1.45 12.41
N ASN A 227 20.20 -0.67 13.15
CA ASN A 227 19.72 -1.04 14.48
C ASN A 227 18.27 -1.51 14.36
N VAL A 228 17.95 -2.64 14.97
CA VAL A 228 16.59 -3.20 15.01
C VAL A 228 16.14 -3.31 16.45
N ARG A 229 15.05 -2.64 16.81
CA ARG A 229 14.38 -2.78 18.10
C ARG A 229 13.20 -3.73 17.95
N LEU A 230 13.13 -4.75 18.78
CA LEU A 230 12.04 -5.72 18.84
C LEU A 230 11.36 -5.68 20.20
N LEU A 231 10.03 -5.64 20.19
CA LEU A 231 9.21 -5.81 21.39
C LEU A 231 8.16 -6.88 21.12
N ARG A 232 7.86 -7.71 22.12
CA ARG A 232 6.70 -8.62 22.10
C ARG A 232 5.83 -8.37 23.32
N HIS A 233 4.53 -8.21 23.06
CA HIS A 233 3.43 -8.14 24.00
C HIS A 233 2.37 -9.08 23.45
N PHE A 234 2.40 -10.35 23.82
CA PHE A 234 1.64 -11.39 23.11
C PHE A 234 0.14 -11.03 22.96
N PRO A 235 -0.46 -11.18 21.76
CA PRO A 235 0.10 -11.72 20.51
C PRO A 235 0.77 -10.67 19.60
N TRP A 236 0.98 -9.46 20.08
CA TRP A 236 1.57 -8.37 19.31
C TRP A 236 3.10 -8.42 19.28
N ARG A 237 3.64 -8.09 18.11
CA ARG A 237 5.06 -7.90 17.88
C ARG A 237 5.29 -6.54 17.24
N TYR A 238 6.27 -5.82 17.77
CA TYR A 238 6.78 -4.58 17.22
C TYR A 238 8.21 -4.80 16.75
N GLU A 239 8.51 -4.30 15.57
CA GLU A 239 9.85 -4.29 14.99
C GLU A 239 10.12 -2.92 14.37
N GLU A 240 11.19 -2.26 14.79
CA GLU A 240 11.65 -1.02 14.18
C GLU A 240 13.10 -1.15 13.76
N SER A 241 13.38 -1.04 12.47
CA SER A 241 14.73 -0.94 11.95
C SER A 241 15.07 0.49 11.53
N ARG A 242 16.29 0.92 11.86
CA ARG A 242 16.82 2.25 11.54
C ARG A 242 18.17 2.10 10.86
N GLY A 243 18.25 2.53 9.60
CA GLY A 243 19.47 2.63 8.82
C GLY A 243 20.22 3.94 9.05
N ARG A 244 21.52 3.97 8.74
CA ARG A 244 22.36 5.18 8.83
C ARG A 244 21.98 6.25 7.80
N ASP A 245 21.34 5.83 6.72
CA ASP A 245 20.79 6.67 5.65
C ASP A 245 19.49 7.40 6.05
N GLY A 246 19.03 7.22 7.29
CA GLY A 246 17.77 7.77 7.76
C GLY A 246 16.56 6.92 7.36
N THR A 247 16.78 5.74 6.76
CA THR A 247 15.70 4.80 6.47
C THR A 247 15.11 4.26 7.78
N ILE A 248 13.79 4.32 7.90
CA ILE A 248 13.04 3.77 9.02
C ILE A 248 12.04 2.76 8.47
N HIS A 249 11.97 1.61 9.10
CA HIS A 249 10.98 0.61 8.83
C HIS A 249 10.37 0.17 10.16
N THR A 250 9.05 0.24 10.29
CA THR A 250 8.36 -0.21 11.50
C THR A 250 7.25 -1.18 11.13
N ILE A 251 7.16 -2.29 11.83
CA ILE A 251 6.05 -3.24 11.74
C ILE A 251 5.47 -3.39 13.14
N ILE A 252 4.16 -3.24 13.27
CA ILE A 252 3.37 -3.65 14.43
C ILE A 252 2.38 -4.67 13.92
N GLN A 253 2.48 -5.92 14.37
CA GLN A 253 1.65 -7.00 13.85
C GLN A 253 1.11 -7.87 14.97
N ASN A 254 -0.10 -8.36 14.80
CA ASN A 254 -0.65 -9.44 15.60
C ASN A 254 -0.15 -10.76 15.00
N GLU A 255 0.52 -11.59 15.80
CA GLU A 255 1.10 -12.85 15.35
C GLU A 255 0.05 -13.97 15.19
N LEU A 256 -1.20 -13.75 15.59
CA LEU A 256 -2.31 -14.70 15.51
C LEU A 256 -3.45 -14.25 14.57
N ASP A 257 -3.63 -12.94 14.40
CA ASP A 257 -4.66 -12.37 13.55
C ASP A 257 -4.03 -11.61 12.37
N ASP A 258 -4.74 -11.54 11.24
CA ASP A 258 -4.32 -10.75 10.08
C ASP A 258 -4.58 -9.26 10.33
N GLN A 259 -3.76 -8.67 11.19
CA GLN A 259 -3.92 -7.32 11.72
C GLN A 259 -2.55 -6.67 11.99
N GLY A 260 -2.38 -5.43 11.55
CA GLY A 260 -1.15 -4.70 11.81
C GLY A 260 -1.05 -3.34 11.14
N ILE A 261 0.09 -2.69 11.40
CA ILE A 261 0.53 -1.48 10.72
C ILE A 261 1.99 -1.67 10.29
N TRP A 262 2.25 -1.30 9.05
CA TRP A 262 3.56 -1.19 8.45
C TRP A 262 3.85 0.27 8.15
N TYR A 263 5.05 0.71 8.48
CA TYR A 263 5.57 2.03 8.16
C TYR A 263 6.93 1.89 7.48
N ARG A 264 7.13 2.67 6.42
CA ARG A 264 8.42 2.83 5.77
C ARG A 264 8.69 4.29 5.49
N GLN A 265 9.93 4.70 5.73
CA GLN A 265 10.47 5.97 5.31
C GLN A 265 11.87 5.73 4.76
N SER A 266 12.14 6.25 3.57
CA SER A 266 13.47 6.35 2.98
C SER A 266 13.54 7.59 2.10
N SER A 267 14.70 7.89 1.50
CA SER A 267 14.82 9.01 0.57
C SER A 267 13.82 8.86 -0.59
N GLY A 268 12.79 9.70 -0.62
CA GLY A 268 11.81 9.71 -1.70
C GLY A 268 10.57 8.83 -1.49
N ASP A 269 10.51 8.03 -0.43
CA ASP A 269 9.41 7.09 -0.16
C ASP A 269 8.99 7.18 1.30
N ARG A 270 7.75 7.57 1.55
CA ARG A 270 7.13 7.53 2.87
C ARG A 270 5.79 6.82 2.74
N ARG A 271 5.57 5.76 3.50
CA ARG A 271 4.36 4.94 3.38
C ARG A 271 3.90 4.40 4.71
N ILE A 272 2.60 4.44 4.96
CA ILE A 272 1.94 3.62 5.98
C ILE A 272 1.00 2.68 5.26
N THR A 273 1.02 1.40 5.62
CA THR A 273 -0.03 0.44 5.28
C THR A 273 -0.58 -0.12 6.58
N ALA A 274 -1.89 -0.13 6.74
CA ALA A 274 -2.53 -0.76 7.87
C ALA A 274 -3.59 -1.74 7.38
N TRP A 275 -3.76 -2.83 8.10
CA TRP A 275 -4.71 -3.87 7.75
C TRP A 275 -5.34 -4.49 8.99
N ARG A 276 -6.56 -5.00 8.80
CA ARG A 276 -7.30 -5.79 9.77
C ARG A 276 -8.28 -6.67 9.00
N SER A 277 -8.34 -7.96 9.29
CA SER A 277 -9.33 -8.84 8.68
C SER A 277 -10.03 -9.66 9.77
N SER A 278 -11.36 -9.68 9.75
CA SER A 278 -12.15 -10.56 10.62
C SER A 278 -12.22 -12.00 10.09
N GLU A 279 -11.86 -12.23 8.82
CA GLU A 279 -11.91 -13.54 8.18
C GLU A 279 -11.00 -14.53 8.93
N ARG A 280 -11.59 -15.66 9.32
CA ARG A 280 -10.95 -16.68 10.17
C ARG A 280 -9.75 -17.36 9.52
N ASP A 281 -9.72 -17.38 8.20
CA ASP A 281 -8.72 -18.04 7.36
C ASP A 281 -8.04 -17.06 6.39
N SER A 282 -8.09 -15.75 6.66
CA SER A 282 -7.25 -14.80 5.90
C SER A 282 -5.81 -15.31 6.05
N PRO A 283 -5.12 -15.66 4.96
CA PRO A 283 -3.74 -16.08 5.05
C PRO A 283 -3.02 -14.87 5.60
N SER A 284 -2.76 -14.90 6.91
CA SER A 284 -1.97 -13.89 7.61
C SER A 284 -0.87 -13.44 6.67
N VAL A 285 -0.68 -12.12 6.55
CA VAL A 285 0.54 -11.56 5.95
C VAL A 285 1.70 -11.94 6.87
N GLN A 286 1.98 -13.24 6.99
CA GLN A 286 3.17 -13.83 7.56
C GLN A 286 4.28 -13.58 6.53
N ALA A 287 4.61 -12.31 6.34
CA ALA A 287 5.92 -11.90 5.92
C ALA A 287 6.87 -12.29 7.07
N GLY A 288 7.27 -13.57 7.10
CA GLY A 288 8.25 -14.10 8.07
C GLY A 288 7.93 -15.46 8.69
N GLN A 289 6.75 -16.04 8.46
CA GLN A 289 6.38 -17.34 9.07
C GLN A 289 5.85 -18.39 8.08
N LYS A 290 6.37 -18.45 6.85
CA LYS A 290 6.08 -19.61 5.99
C LYS A 290 7.01 -20.79 6.28
N THR A 291 6.42 -21.78 6.95
CA THR A 291 6.61 -23.23 6.76
C THR A 291 8.01 -23.83 6.97
N GLY A 292 8.18 -24.52 8.10
CA GLY A 292 9.14 -25.62 8.26
C GLY A 292 10.57 -25.18 8.50
N LYS A 293 10.86 -24.55 9.64
CA LYS A 293 12.26 -24.34 10.05
C LYS A 293 13.00 -25.68 10.15
N VAL A 294 14.18 -25.78 9.55
CA VAL A 294 15.02 -27.00 9.60
C VAL A 294 16.19 -26.74 10.53
N SER A 295 16.36 -27.59 11.55
CA SER A 295 17.53 -27.50 12.43
C SER A 295 18.81 -27.74 11.63
N LEU A 296 19.81 -26.91 11.87
CA LEU A 296 21.16 -27.04 11.32
C LEU A 296 22.08 -27.85 12.25
N GLY A 297 21.58 -28.35 13.38
CA GLY A 297 22.35 -29.14 14.35
C GLY A 297 23.48 -28.37 15.03
N LYS A 298 23.45 -27.04 14.97
CA LYS A 298 24.46 -26.15 15.55
C LYS A 298 23.83 -25.31 16.65
N THR A 299 24.53 -25.17 17.76
CA THR A 299 24.16 -24.26 18.86
C THR A 299 25.15 -23.11 18.98
N ASP A 300 24.70 -22.04 19.62
CA ASP A 300 25.51 -20.86 19.95
C ASP A 300 25.10 -20.30 21.32
N THR A 301 25.86 -19.35 21.85
CA THR A 301 25.51 -18.64 23.08
C THR A 301 25.72 -17.14 22.88
N ILE A 302 24.63 -16.38 22.99
CA ILE A 302 24.60 -14.94 22.74
C ILE A 302 23.97 -14.27 23.96
N LEU A 303 24.66 -13.29 24.54
CA LEU A 303 24.22 -12.58 25.76
C LEU A 303 23.92 -13.52 26.94
N GLY A 304 24.55 -14.70 26.99
CA GLY A 304 24.33 -15.72 28.04
C GLY A 304 23.15 -16.65 27.79
N GLU A 305 22.38 -16.46 26.73
CA GLU A 305 21.29 -17.34 26.30
C GLU A 305 21.80 -18.34 25.26
N THR A 306 21.42 -19.61 25.41
CA THR A 306 21.71 -20.64 24.42
C THR A 306 20.67 -20.61 23.30
N CYS A 307 21.12 -20.66 22.06
CA CYS A 307 20.26 -20.74 20.89
C CYS A 307 20.70 -21.85 19.92
N GLU A 308 19.76 -22.34 19.13
CA GLU A 308 19.99 -23.33 18.08
C GLU A 308 19.75 -22.68 16.71
N TRP A 309 20.59 -23.03 15.74
CA TRP A 309 20.52 -22.51 14.38
C TRP A 309 19.49 -23.27 13.54
N PHE A 310 18.64 -22.51 12.87
CA PHE A 310 17.64 -23.01 11.94
C PHE A 310 17.75 -22.32 10.59
N ASP A 311 17.50 -23.07 9.52
CA ASP A 311 17.13 -22.53 8.21
C ASP A 311 15.64 -22.21 8.21
N LEU A 312 15.28 -20.96 7.96
CA LEU A 312 13.91 -20.45 8.01
C LEU A 312 13.17 -20.55 6.67
N VAL A 313 13.89 -20.73 5.55
CA VAL A 313 13.31 -20.91 4.21
C VAL A 313 14.03 -22.02 3.46
N PRO A 314 13.89 -23.28 3.92
CA PRO A 314 14.51 -24.40 3.24
C PRO A 314 13.93 -24.52 1.83
N HIS A 315 14.81 -24.71 0.84
CA HIS A 315 14.49 -24.91 -0.59
C HIS A 315 14.08 -23.67 -1.41
N GLU A 316 14.24 -22.45 -0.89
CA GLU A 316 14.09 -21.25 -1.73
C GLU A 316 15.34 -20.99 -2.59
N MET A 317 15.18 -20.92 -3.92
CA MET A 317 16.27 -20.70 -4.88
C MET A 317 16.94 -19.31 -4.79
N HIS A 318 16.38 -18.37 -4.01
CA HIS A 318 16.71 -16.94 -4.11
C HIS A 318 17.31 -16.32 -2.85
N GLY A 319 17.46 -17.07 -1.76
CA GLY A 319 18.21 -16.65 -0.57
C GLY A 319 18.25 -17.71 0.52
N GLU A 320 19.29 -17.69 1.35
CA GLU A 320 19.37 -18.47 2.59
C GLU A 320 19.02 -17.52 3.75
N ASN A 321 18.05 -17.88 4.60
CA ASN A 321 17.76 -17.14 5.82
C ASN A 321 17.97 -18.07 7.02
N GLN A 322 19.00 -17.81 7.80
CA GLN A 322 19.34 -18.61 8.97
C GLN A 322 19.18 -17.78 10.24
N ALA A 323 18.65 -18.38 11.30
CA ALA A 323 18.52 -17.70 12.59
C ALA A 323 18.92 -18.61 13.75
N CYS A 324 19.59 -18.03 14.75
CA CYS A 324 19.85 -18.66 16.03
C CYS A 324 18.71 -18.33 16.98
N LEU A 325 17.84 -19.30 17.25
CA LEU A 325 16.63 -19.15 18.03
C LEU A 325 16.79 -19.74 19.43
N THR A 326 16.29 -19.04 20.46
CA THR A 326 16.10 -19.61 21.80
C THR A 326 15.05 -20.73 21.77
N GLN A 327 14.92 -21.48 22.87
CA GLN A 327 13.93 -22.56 23.00
C GLN A 327 12.48 -22.09 22.73
N ASP A 328 12.16 -20.85 23.09
CA ASP A 328 10.85 -20.21 22.87
C ASP A 328 10.78 -19.40 21.56
N GLY A 329 11.75 -19.59 20.66
CA GLY A 329 11.71 -19.08 19.29
C GLY A 329 12.15 -17.62 19.11
N ILE A 330 12.86 -17.01 20.06
CA ILE A 330 13.36 -15.63 19.95
C ILE A 330 14.68 -15.62 19.17
N PRO A 331 14.81 -14.82 18.10
CA PRO A 331 16.03 -14.78 17.29
C PRO A 331 17.13 -13.93 17.92
N LEU A 332 18.18 -14.55 18.45
CA LEU A 332 19.35 -13.83 19.00
C LEU A 332 20.35 -13.41 17.93
N LYS A 333 20.29 -14.06 16.76
CA LYS A 333 21.10 -13.72 15.59
C LYS A 333 20.40 -14.17 14.32
N GLU A 334 20.47 -13.36 13.28
CA GLU A 334 19.91 -13.65 11.96
C GLU A 334 20.98 -13.43 10.89
N GLU A 335 21.01 -14.29 9.89
CA GLU A 335 21.89 -14.23 8.73
C GLU A 335 21.03 -14.38 7.47
N VAL A 336 20.85 -13.26 6.77
CA VAL A 336 20.10 -13.17 5.52
C VAL A 336 21.09 -13.09 4.37
N ARG A 337 21.14 -14.12 3.54
CA ARG A 337 21.93 -14.17 2.31
C ARG A 337 21.02 -14.02 1.12
N ILE A 338 21.16 -12.89 0.44
CA ILE A 338 20.61 -12.66 -0.89
C ILE A 338 21.78 -12.83 -1.87
N LYS A 339 21.52 -13.24 -3.13
CA LYS A 339 22.54 -13.56 -4.15
C LYS A 339 23.74 -12.59 -4.26
N VAL A 340 23.59 -11.34 -3.82
CA VAL A 340 24.60 -10.27 -3.95
C VAL A 340 25.07 -9.73 -2.60
N SER A 341 24.45 -10.11 -1.48
CA SER A 341 24.76 -9.56 -0.15
C SER A 341 24.41 -10.51 0.99
N THR A 342 25.29 -10.58 1.98
CA THR A 342 25.00 -11.18 3.28
C THR A 342 24.79 -10.06 4.29
N THR A 343 23.61 -10.03 4.92
CA THR A 343 23.33 -9.16 6.06
C THR A 343 23.17 -10.02 7.29
N SER A 344 23.91 -9.70 8.35
CA SER A 344 23.76 -10.35 9.65
C SER A 344 23.30 -9.35 10.70
N TYR A 345 22.47 -9.82 11.62
CA TYR A 345 21.98 -9.07 12.78
C TYR A 345 22.33 -9.87 14.02
N THR A 346 22.95 -9.24 15.02
CA THR A 346 23.27 -9.92 16.30
C THR A 346 22.68 -9.13 17.46
N ALA A 347 22.07 -9.83 18.42
CA ALA A 347 21.48 -9.20 19.58
C ALA A 347 22.56 -8.50 20.42
N THR A 348 22.37 -7.22 20.71
CA THR A 348 23.23 -6.40 21.58
C THR A 348 22.60 -6.17 22.95
N SER A 349 21.27 -6.30 23.05
CA SER A 349 20.54 -6.30 24.33
C SER A 349 19.37 -7.25 24.27
N PHE A 350 19.12 -8.02 25.33
CA PHE A 350 17.97 -8.92 25.44
C PHE A 350 17.44 -8.96 26.86
N ARG A 351 16.12 -8.80 27.04
CA ARG A 351 15.44 -8.88 28.35
C ARG A 351 14.07 -9.52 28.22
N ARG A 352 13.82 -10.56 29.01
CA ARG A 352 12.49 -11.13 29.23
C ARG A 352 11.78 -10.29 30.30
N ARG A 353 10.78 -9.52 29.89
CA ARG A 353 10.00 -8.66 30.78
C ARG A 353 8.60 -8.47 30.20
N PRO A 354 7.58 -8.22 31.04
CA PRO A 354 6.33 -7.67 30.55
C PRO A 354 6.59 -6.40 29.72
N VAL A 355 5.96 -6.33 28.56
CA VAL A 355 5.97 -5.15 27.70
C VAL A 355 4.57 -4.58 27.70
N ASP A 356 4.43 -3.28 27.96
CA ASP A 356 3.13 -2.63 27.85
C ASP A 356 2.84 -2.37 26.37
N PHE A 357 1.61 -2.64 25.91
CA PHE A 357 1.21 -2.38 24.52
C PHE A 357 1.42 -0.92 24.11
N SER A 358 1.35 0.01 25.06
CA SER A 358 1.66 1.43 24.85
C SER A 358 3.12 1.72 24.49
N GLU A 359 4.04 0.77 24.66
CA GLU A 359 5.43 0.89 24.19
C GLU A 359 5.52 0.66 22.66
N MET A 360 4.53 -0.01 22.06
CA MET A 360 4.46 -0.33 20.63
C MET A 360 3.77 0.78 19.86
N ARG A 361 4.45 1.93 19.70
CA ARG A 361 3.86 3.10 19.06
C ARG A 361 4.61 3.52 17.80
N LEU A 362 3.83 3.89 16.80
CA LEU A 362 4.29 4.74 15.72
C LEU A 362 4.39 6.19 16.21
N PRO A 363 5.30 7.01 15.66
CA PRO A 363 5.34 8.43 16.00
C PRO A 363 3.95 9.07 15.77
N PRO A 364 3.40 9.83 16.74
CA PRO A 364 2.05 10.40 16.63
C PRO A 364 1.93 11.41 15.48
N THR A 365 3.05 11.95 15.00
CA THR A 365 3.14 12.82 13.82
C THR A 365 2.92 12.08 12.50
N LEU A 366 2.74 10.76 12.50
CA LEU A 366 2.57 9.98 11.28
C LEU A 366 1.13 9.94 10.74
N PHE A 367 0.13 10.21 11.56
CA PHE A 367 -1.28 10.08 11.18
C PHE A 367 -2.04 11.39 10.86
N PRO A 368 -1.60 12.60 11.27
CA PRO A 368 -2.28 13.83 10.88
C PRO A 368 -2.34 13.98 9.34
N PRO A 369 -3.50 14.27 8.74
CA PRO A 369 -3.66 14.38 7.28
C PRO A 369 -2.69 15.41 6.64
N ALA A 370 -2.46 16.52 7.34
CA ALA A 370 -1.59 17.60 6.86
C ALA A 370 -0.15 17.15 6.59
N GLU A 371 0.34 16.14 7.32
CA GLU A 371 1.69 15.56 7.15
C GLU A 371 1.86 14.81 5.82
N TRP A 372 0.73 14.54 5.14
CA TRP A 372 0.66 13.84 3.86
C TRP A 372 0.15 14.76 2.73
N GLY A 373 0.00 16.07 3.00
CA GLY A 373 -0.56 17.00 2.01
C GLY A 373 -2.07 16.89 1.84
N LEU A 374 -2.77 16.26 2.78
CA LEU A 374 -4.22 16.19 2.80
C LEU A 374 -4.81 17.38 3.58
N PRO A 375 -6.01 17.88 3.23
CA PRO A 375 -6.69 18.93 3.98
C PRO A 375 -6.87 18.56 5.46
N ALA A 376 -6.70 19.56 6.34
CA ALA A 376 -6.95 19.37 7.75
C ALA A 376 -8.41 18.98 7.99
N LEU A 377 -8.61 17.94 8.81
CA LEU A 377 -9.94 17.53 9.26
C LEU A 377 -10.38 18.53 10.34
N GLN A 378 -11.07 19.60 9.95
CA GLN A 378 -11.69 20.55 10.89
C GLN A 378 -12.96 19.98 11.54
#